data_AF-A0A226CY95-F1
#
_entry.id   AF-A0A226CY95-F1
#
_cell.length_a   1.000
_cell.length_b   1.000
_cell.length_c   1.000
_cell.angle_alpha   90.00
_cell.angle_beta   90.00
_cell.angle_gamma   90.00
#
_symmetry.space_group_name_H-M   'P 1'
#
loop_
_entity.id
_entity.type
_entity.pdbx_description
1 polymer ?
#
loop_
_entity_poly.entity_id
_entity_poly.type
_entity_poly.pdbx_seq_one_letter_code
_entity_poly.pdbx_strand_id
1 'polypeptide(L)'
;MVEIIEGLRFASALAELKCRIQKDEKIEPYSDILDDKFLMGFLRGKKWDVDKAMICLQHYIKMRTVKYKNFTKLYRPSTVKFLDKGVLNLLKHRDPHGRLVLLAQINKWSPSEIPADEAIATALFIVDEGIRSFLSTGNECVAIFDCAGITFAQARNATPKKIILLIDMFTKNIPTKPKGVHFINHGFIVHHLYRFASPMLEKKIRERVHFHSNTSQLHGHIPAKILPTSLDGELETEDAFDTSQDAVVRGNDYFYERLAR
;
A
#
# COMPACT_ATOMS: atom_id res chain seq x y z
N MET A 1 21.03 18.56 -20.77
CA MET A 1 20.00 19.62 -20.97
C MET A 1 18.60 19.12 -20.63
N VAL A 2 18.16 17.96 -21.16
CA VAL A 2 16.84 17.35 -20.82
C VAL A 2 16.70 17.06 -19.31
N GLU A 3 17.69 16.43 -18.67
CA GLU A 3 17.65 16.15 -17.22
C GLU A 3 17.60 17.41 -16.34
N ILE A 4 18.24 18.50 -16.79
CA ILE A 4 18.23 19.79 -16.08
C ILE A 4 16.84 20.43 -16.17
N ILE A 5 16.21 20.37 -17.35
CA ILE A 5 14.84 20.89 -17.58
C ILE A 5 13.82 20.07 -16.79
N GLU A 6 13.96 18.74 -16.74
CA GLU A 6 13.10 17.88 -15.93
C GLU A 6 13.27 18.14 -14.44
N GLY A 7 14.51 18.30 -13.95
CA GLY A 7 14.79 18.67 -12.57
C GLY A 7 14.14 20.00 -12.17
N LEU A 8 14.24 21.02 -13.02
CA LEU A 8 13.59 22.32 -12.82
C LEU A 8 12.06 22.21 -12.78
N ARG A 9 11.48 21.40 -13.68
CA ARG A 9 10.04 21.14 -13.71
C ARG A 9 9.56 20.46 -12.42
N PHE A 10 10.30 19.48 -11.91
CA PHE A 10 9.94 18.76 -10.69
C PHE A 10 10.03 19.67 -9.45
N ALA A 11 11.07 20.50 -9.37
CA ALA A 11 11.22 21.49 -8.30
C ALA A 11 10.07 22.51 -8.33
N SER A 12 9.69 22.99 -9.53
CA SER A 12 8.56 23.91 -9.72
C SER A 12 7.23 23.29 -9.27
N ALA A 13 6.94 22.04 -9.66
CA ALA A 13 5.72 21.35 -9.28
C ALA A 13 5.62 21.12 -7.75
N LEU A 14 6.74 20.81 -7.09
CA LEU A 14 6.79 20.68 -5.63
C LEU A 14 6.55 22.01 -4.92
N ALA A 15 7.19 23.08 -5.38
CA ALA A 15 7.00 24.42 -4.84
C ALA A 15 5.54 24.88 -5.01
N GLU A 16 4.94 24.62 -6.16
CA GLU A 16 3.54 24.94 -6.42
C GLU A 16 2.60 24.14 -5.50
N LEU A 17 2.80 22.82 -5.36
CA LEU A 17 2.00 21.99 -4.47
C LEU A 17 2.09 22.48 -3.02
N LYS A 18 3.28 22.79 -2.53
CA LYS A 18 3.49 23.36 -1.19
C LYS A 18 2.76 24.70 -1.02
N CYS A 19 2.84 25.59 -1.99
CA CYS A 19 2.12 26.88 -1.97
C CYS A 19 0.60 26.69 -1.90
N ARG A 20 0.06 25.69 -2.62
CA ARG A 20 -1.38 25.36 -2.56
C ARG A 20 -1.78 24.75 -1.22
N ILE A 21 -0.94 23.91 -0.63
CA ILE A 21 -1.17 23.35 0.71
C ILE A 21 -1.31 24.47 1.75
N GLN A 22 -0.45 25.49 1.71
CA GLN A 22 -0.51 26.63 2.64
C GLN A 22 -1.78 27.48 2.50
N LYS A 23 -2.51 27.36 1.40
CA LYS A 23 -3.77 28.09 1.14
C LYS A 23 -5.01 27.22 1.37
N ASP A 24 -4.84 25.93 1.64
CA ASP A 24 -5.95 25.00 1.86
C ASP A 24 -6.16 24.77 3.35
N GLU A 25 -7.21 25.37 3.91
CA GLU A 25 -7.56 25.29 5.34
C GLU A 25 -7.71 23.86 5.88
N LYS A 26 -7.94 22.87 5.01
CA LYS A 26 -8.11 21.46 5.42
C LYS A 26 -6.78 20.70 5.48
N ILE A 27 -5.76 21.16 4.76
CA ILE A 27 -4.46 20.47 4.67
C ILE A 27 -3.36 21.24 5.40
N GLU A 28 -3.39 22.57 5.37
CA GLU A 28 -2.42 23.45 6.04
C GLU A 28 -2.10 23.02 7.49
N PRO A 29 -3.08 22.61 8.34
CA PRO A 29 -2.80 22.20 9.73
C PRO A 29 -1.90 20.97 9.88
N TYR A 30 -1.69 20.23 8.79
CA TYR A 30 -0.85 19.04 8.69
C TYR A 30 0.42 19.27 7.87
N SER A 31 0.69 20.50 7.41
CA SER A 31 1.80 20.77 6.49
C SER A 31 3.19 20.43 7.03
N ASP A 32 3.37 20.43 8.35
CA ASP A 32 4.61 20.07 9.06
C ASP A 32 4.98 18.58 8.94
N ILE A 33 3.99 17.71 8.72
CA ILE A 33 4.20 16.26 8.57
C ILE A 33 4.21 15.79 7.11
N LEU A 34 4.01 16.71 6.16
CA LEU A 34 3.98 16.46 4.73
C LEU A 34 5.31 16.88 4.08
N ASP A 35 6.37 16.16 4.43
CA ASP A 35 7.72 16.41 3.90
C ASP A 35 7.81 16.27 2.37
N ASP A 36 8.92 16.74 1.80
CA ASP A 36 9.17 16.75 0.36
C ASP A 36 9.08 15.36 -0.27
N LYS A 37 9.57 14.32 0.42
CA LYS A 37 9.53 12.94 -0.09
C LYS A 37 8.08 12.46 -0.17
N PHE A 38 7.29 12.74 0.86
CA PHE A 38 5.87 12.43 0.89
C PHE A 38 5.13 13.12 -0.27
N LEU A 39 5.32 14.44 -0.44
CA LEU A 39 4.68 15.21 -1.51
C LEU A 39 5.13 14.78 -2.92
N MET A 40 6.43 14.44 -3.09
CA MET A 40 6.94 13.87 -4.34
C MET A 40 6.24 12.54 -4.68
N GLY A 41 5.93 11.71 -3.68
CA GLY A 41 5.13 10.50 -3.87
C GLY A 41 3.75 10.80 -4.50
N PHE A 42 3.06 11.85 -4.04
CA PHE A 42 1.79 12.29 -4.62
C PHE A 42 1.94 12.84 -6.04
N LEU A 43 2.94 13.70 -6.28
CA LEU A 43 3.21 14.27 -7.60
C LEU A 43 3.53 13.18 -8.62
N ARG A 44 4.47 12.28 -8.33
CA ARG A 44 4.76 11.14 -9.20
C ARG A 44 3.54 10.26 -9.38
N GLY A 45 2.83 10.00 -8.28
CA GLY A 45 1.48 9.42 -8.20
C GLY A 45 0.57 9.85 -9.36
N LYS A 46 0.58 11.15 -9.62
CA LYS A 46 -0.29 11.82 -10.58
C LYS A 46 0.45 12.38 -11.80
N LYS A 47 1.62 11.82 -12.15
CA LYS A 47 2.42 12.19 -13.33
C LYS A 47 2.83 13.68 -13.33
N TRP A 48 3.16 14.21 -12.16
CA TRP A 48 3.55 15.60 -11.93
C TRP A 48 2.47 16.63 -12.28
N ASP A 49 1.22 16.19 -12.33
CA ASP A 49 0.05 17.05 -12.44
C ASP A 49 -0.32 17.54 -11.02
N VAL A 50 -0.05 18.82 -10.76
CA VAL A 50 -0.23 19.45 -9.44
C VAL A 50 -1.70 19.43 -9.01
N ASP A 51 -2.64 19.68 -9.93
CA ASP A 51 -4.07 19.68 -9.64
C ASP A 51 -4.54 18.29 -9.18
N LYS A 52 -4.17 17.25 -9.94
CA LYS A 52 -4.50 15.86 -9.59
C LYS A 52 -3.81 15.42 -8.30
N ALA A 53 -2.56 15.85 -8.06
CA ALA A 53 -1.84 15.56 -6.84
C ALA A 53 -2.52 16.19 -5.62
N MET A 54 -2.93 17.45 -5.74
CA MET A 54 -3.65 18.19 -4.70
C MET A 54 -4.98 17.52 -4.35
N ILE A 55 -5.79 17.15 -5.35
CA ILE A 55 -7.06 16.41 -5.13
C ILE A 55 -6.80 15.09 -4.41
N CYS A 56 -5.76 14.36 -4.82
CA CYS A 56 -5.39 13.09 -4.17
C CYS A 56 -4.95 13.29 -2.72
N LEU A 57 -4.20 14.35 -2.43
CA LEU A 57 -3.77 14.70 -1.09
C LEU A 57 -4.96 15.11 -0.20
N GLN A 58 -5.91 15.87 -0.73
CA GLN A 58 -7.16 16.20 -0.03
C GLN A 58 -7.96 14.95 0.33
N HIS A 59 -8.06 13.99 -0.59
CA HIS A 59 -8.70 12.70 -0.33
C HIS A 59 -7.96 11.90 0.75
N TYR A 60 -6.63 11.86 0.68
CA TYR A 60 -5.80 11.23 1.70
C TYR A 60 -6.03 11.85 3.08
N ILE A 61 -5.93 13.17 3.22
CA ILE A 61 -6.14 13.87 4.50
C ILE A 61 -7.56 13.63 5.02
N LYS A 62 -8.59 13.83 4.19
CA LYS A 62 -9.98 13.56 4.57
C LYS A 62 -10.20 12.12 5.03
N MET A 63 -9.57 11.16 4.34
CA MET A 63 -9.63 9.74 4.71
C MET A 63 -9.07 9.54 6.13
N ARG A 64 -7.94 10.18 6.43
CA ARG A 64 -7.21 10.03 7.69
C ARG A 64 -7.84 10.75 8.87
N THR A 65 -8.36 11.95 8.64
CA THR A 65 -8.72 12.89 9.71
C THR A 65 -10.23 13.04 9.88
N VAL A 66 -11.04 12.59 8.91
CA VAL A 66 -12.50 12.73 8.94
C VAL A 66 -13.18 11.38 8.75
N LYS A 67 -13.02 10.76 7.59
CA LYS A 67 -13.81 9.57 7.18
C LYS A 67 -13.54 8.36 8.07
N TYR A 68 -12.26 8.09 8.34
CA TYR A 68 -11.83 6.95 9.15
C TYR A 68 -11.05 7.38 10.40
N LYS A 69 -11.23 8.61 10.89
CA LYS A 69 -10.53 9.15 12.09
C LYS A 69 -10.54 8.18 13.27
N ASN A 70 -11.69 7.58 13.54
CA ASN A 70 -11.86 6.66 14.66
C ASN A 70 -11.11 5.34 14.50
N PHE A 71 -10.82 4.93 13.27
CA PHE A 71 -10.03 3.74 12.97
C PHE A 71 -8.53 4.08 12.94
N THR A 72 -8.16 5.15 12.23
CA THR A 72 -6.76 5.55 12.01
C THR A 72 -6.04 5.98 13.29
N LYS A 73 -6.78 6.36 14.33
CA LYS A 73 -6.23 6.71 15.65
C LYS A 73 -6.02 5.53 16.61
N LEU A 74 -6.52 4.33 16.30
CA LEU A 74 -6.53 3.19 17.23
C LEU A 74 -5.14 2.60 17.50
N TYR A 75 -4.27 2.67 16.51
CA TYR A 75 -2.97 2.00 16.54
C TYR A 75 -1.84 2.99 16.30
N ARG A 76 -0.66 2.62 16.77
CA ARG A 76 0.60 3.35 16.55
C ARG A 76 1.64 2.39 15.99
N PRO A 77 2.45 2.80 15.00
CA PRO A 77 3.48 1.95 14.46
C PRO A 77 4.42 1.34 15.49
N SER A 78 4.74 2.04 16.57
CA SER A 78 5.61 1.51 17.64
C SER A 78 5.00 0.36 18.42
N THR A 79 3.66 0.20 18.41
CA THR A 79 2.95 -0.75 19.29
C THR A 79 2.32 -1.94 18.56
N VAL A 80 2.22 -1.91 17.23
CA VAL A 80 1.61 -3.00 16.47
C VAL A 80 2.51 -4.23 16.38
N LYS A 81 1.97 -5.39 16.71
CA LYS A 81 2.64 -6.70 16.60
C LYS A 81 2.55 -7.28 15.19
N PHE A 82 1.59 -6.82 14.38
CA PHE A 82 1.38 -7.36 13.04
C PHE A 82 2.60 -7.20 12.12
N LEU A 83 3.36 -6.11 12.28
CA LEU A 83 4.56 -5.86 11.48
C LEU A 83 5.61 -6.97 11.69
N ASP A 84 5.74 -7.49 12.92
CA ASP A 84 6.71 -8.55 13.25
C ASP A 84 6.32 -9.94 12.72
N LYS A 85 5.05 -10.12 12.28
CA LYS A 85 4.58 -11.41 11.77
C LYS A 85 5.06 -11.70 10.34
N GLY A 86 5.64 -10.72 9.64
CA GLY A 86 6.09 -10.88 8.26
C GLY A 86 4.96 -11.31 7.31
N VAL A 87 3.73 -10.86 7.58
CA VAL A 87 2.55 -11.15 6.74
C VAL A 87 2.57 -10.30 5.47
N LEU A 88 2.98 -9.04 5.58
CA LEU A 88 3.10 -8.10 4.46
C LEU A 88 4.56 -7.78 4.25
N ASN A 89 5.12 -8.16 3.10
CA ASN A 89 6.52 -7.93 2.76
C ASN A 89 6.62 -7.26 1.40
N LEU A 90 7.51 -6.28 1.28
CA LEU A 90 7.91 -5.75 -0.02
C LEU A 90 9.06 -6.60 -0.56
N LEU A 91 9.04 -6.89 -1.86
CA LEU A 91 10.18 -7.55 -2.49
C LEU A 91 11.32 -6.55 -2.67
N LYS A 92 12.55 -6.99 -2.40
CA LYS A 92 13.79 -6.21 -2.60
C LYS A 92 13.97 -5.82 -4.07
N HIS A 93 13.58 -6.71 -4.98
CA HIS A 93 13.69 -6.49 -6.41
C HIS A 93 12.36 -6.08 -7.04
N ARG A 94 12.44 -5.13 -7.97
CA ARG A 94 11.33 -4.76 -8.85
C ARG A 94 11.07 -5.88 -9.86
N ASP A 95 9.85 -5.93 -10.37
CA ASP A 95 9.57 -6.80 -11.50
C ASP A 95 10.17 -6.28 -12.82
N PRO A 96 10.11 -7.05 -13.93
CA PRO A 96 10.68 -6.64 -15.20
C PRO A 96 10.13 -5.31 -15.78
N HIS A 97 8.99 -4.84 -15.28
CA HIS A 97 8.39 -3.56 -15.67
C HIS A 97 8.76 -2.43 -14.69
N GLY A 98 9.66 -2.66 -13.74
CA GLY A 98 10.08 -1.68 -12.73
C GLY A 98 9.05 -1.45 -11.62
N ARG A 99 8.05 -2.33 -11.47
CA ARG A 99 6.96 -2.16 -10.51
C ARG A 99 7.36 -2.65 -9.13
N LEU A 100 6.87 -1.97 -8.09
CA LEU A 100 6.97 -2.48 -6.71
C LEU A 100 6.14 -3.75 -6.57
N VAL A 101 6.63 -4.76 -5.88
CA VAL A 101 5.87 -5.98 -5.61
C VAL A 101 5.66 -6.13 -4.10
N LEU A 102 4.40 -6.17 -3.68
CA LEU A 102 3.99 -6.47 -2.31
C LEU A 102 3.52 -7.92 -2.26
N LEU A 103 4.03 -8.69 -1.31
CA LEU A 103 3.60 -10.06 -1.02
C LEU A 103 2.91 -10.12 0.34
N ALA A 104 1.66 -10.58 0.34
CA ALA A 104 0.86 -10.86 1.52
C ALA A 104 0.73 -12.38 1.74
N GLN A 105 1.28 -12.92 2.83
CA GLN A 105 1.22 -14.34 3.18
C GLN A 105 0.22 -14.58 4.31
N ILE A 106 -1.00 -15.00 3.96
CA ILE A 106 -2.14 -15.00 4.89
C ILE A 106 -1.98 -16.03 6.01
N ASN A 107 -1.30 -17.15 5.77
CA ASN A 107 -1.02 -18.17 6.79
C ASN A 107 -0.24 -17.66 8.00
N LYS A 108 0.51 -16.55 7.88
CA LYS A 108 1.31 -15.98 8.98
C LYS A 108 0.49 -15.17 9.98
N TRP A 109 -0.79 -14.90 9.70
CA TRP A 109 -1.65 -14.11 10.57
C TRP A 109 -2.66 -14.97 11.34
N SER A 110 -2.67 -14.85 12.67
CA SER A 110 -3.73 -15.42 13.51
C SER A 110 -4.66 -14.35 14.07
N PRO A 111 -5.97 -14.37 13.76
CA PRO A 111 -6.93 -13.39 14.27
C PRO A 111 -7.24 -13.55 15.77
N SER A 112 -6.85 -14.66 16.41
CA SER A 112 -6.95 -14.82 17.86
C SER A 112 -5.80 -14.14 18.60
N GLU A 113 -4.68 -13.90 17.92
CA GLU A 113 -3.51 -13.22 18.49
C GLU A 113 -3.50 -11.73 18.17
N ILE A 114 -3.80 -11.39 16.91
CA ILE A 114 -3.73 -10.02 16.39
C ILE A 114 -5.05 -9.68 15.69
N PRO A 115 -5.79 -8.65 16.17
CA PRO A 115 -7.03 -8.22 15.54
C PRO A 115 -6.82 -7.79 14.08
N ALA A 116 -7.82 -8.05 13.22
CA ALA A 116 -7.77 -7.61 11.83
C ALA A 116 -7.64 -6.09 11.68
N ASP A 117 -8.14 -5.32 12.66
CA ASP A 117 -8.03 -3.86 12.64
C ASP A 117 -6.57 -3.40 12.79
N GLU A 118 -5.78 -4.10 13.60
CA GLU A 118 -4.33 -3.87 13.73
C GLU A 118 -3.58 -4.22 12.44
N ALA A 119 -3.97 -5.32 11.79
CA ALA A 119 -3.42 -5.73 10.49
C ALA A 119 -3.65 -4.67 9.41
N ILE A 120 -4.87 -4.14 9.32
CA ILE A 120 -5.24 -3.09 8.37
C ILE A 120 -4.49 -1.79 8.69
N ALA A 121 -4.39 -1.41 9.96
CA ALA A 121 -3.63 -0.23 10.37
C ALA A 121 -2.14 -0.37 10.00
N THR A 122 -1.55 -1.53 10.24
CA THR A 122 -0.16 -1.83 9.89
C THR A 122 0.08 -1.76 8.37
N ALA A 123 -0.84 -2.29 7.56
CA ALA A 123 -0.79 -2.15 6.11
C ALA A 123 -0.80 -0.67 5.68
N LEU A 124 -1.59 0.17 6.35
CA LEU A 124 -1.62 1.61 6.10
C LEU A 124 -0.27 2.26 6.46
N PHE A 125 0.37 1.83 7.54
CA PHE A 125 1.67 2.37 7.96
C PHE A 125 2.77 2.07 6.94
N ILE A 126 2.80 0.83 6.43
CA ILE A 126 3.73 0.41 5.37
C ILE A 126 3.50 1.23 4.10
N VAL A 127 2.23 1.47 3.74
CA VAL A 127 1.90 2.28 2.56
C VAL A 127 2.32 3.74 2.74
N ASP A 128 2.09 4.34 3.91
CA ASP A 128 2.49 5.72 4.19
C ASP A 128 4.00 5.92 4.05
N GLU A 129 4.77 5.01 4.63
CA GLU A 129 6.22 5.07 4.48
C GLU A 129 6.65 4.73 3.05
N GLY A 130 5.92 3.83 2.39
CA GLY A 130 6.06 3.56 0.97
C GLY A 130 5.85 4.79 0.09
N ILE A 131 4.99 5.73 0.49
CA ILE A 131 4.81 7.01 -0.22
C ILE A 131 6.10 7.83 -0.22
N ARG A 132 6.79 7.90 0.93
CA ARG A 132 8.05 8.65 1.07
C ARG A 132 9.21 7.96 0.36
N SER A 133 9.30 6.65 0.47
CA SER A 133 10.45 5.87 0.01
C SER A 133 10.31 5.41 -1.43
N PHE A 134 9.43 4.45 -1.70
CA PHE A 134 9.37 3.78 -3.00
C PHE A 134 8.56 4.55 -4.02
N LEU A 135 7.45 5.18 -3.62
CA LEU A 135 6.57 5.91 -4.55
C LEU A 135 7.17 7.25 -4.97
N SER A 136 8.15 7.77 -4.22
CA SER A 136 8.96 8.92 -4.61
C SER A 136 9.98 8.61 -5.72
N THR A 137 10.16 7.34 -6.08
CA THR A 137 11.01 6.91 -7.21
C THR A 137 10.24 6.15 -8.29
N GLY A 138 9.16 5.45 -7.95
CA GLY A 138 8.25 4.81 -8.91
C GLY A 138 6.91 4.43 -8.26
N ASN A 139 5.79 4.68 -8.94
CA ASN A 139 4.45 4.63 -8.31
C ASN A 139 3.55 3.48 -8.78
N GLU A 140 4.09 2.56 -9.57
CA GLU A 140 3.38 1.39 -10.05
C GLU A 140 3.64 0.20 -9.14
N CYS A 141 2.59 -0.52 -8.76
CA CYS A 141 2.70 -1.64 -7.83
C CYS A 141 1.90 -2.86 -8.30
N VAL A 142 2.35 -4.03 -7.86
CA VAL A 142 1.69 -5.32 -8.00
C VAL A 142 1.54 -5.90 -6.59
N ALA A 143 0.39 -6.47 -6.29
CA ALA A 143 0.15 -7.16 -5.04
C ALA A 143 -0.05 -8.66 -5.30
N ILE A 144 0.64 -9.50 -4.52
CA ILE A 144 0.48 -10.94 -4.48
C ILE A 144 -0.15 -11.30 -3.14
N PHE A 145 -1.24 -12.06 -3.16
CA PHE A 145 -1.89 -12.63 -1.99
C PHE A 145 -1.68 -14.15 -2.04
N ASP A 146 -0.70 -14.62 -1.28
CA ASP A 146 -0.52 -16.03 -1.00
C ASP A 146 -1.55 -16.46 0.05
N CYS A 147 -2.58 -17.14 -0.43
CA CYS A 147 -3.76 -17.52 0.34
C CYS A 147 -3.64 -18.93 0.94
N ALA A 148 -2.44 -19.54 0.90
CA ALA A 148 -2.20 -20.84 1.49
C ALA A 148 -2.71 -20.88 2.93
N GLY A 149 -3.43 -21.95 3.29
CA GLY A 149 -3.91 -22.16 4.65
C GLY A 149 -4.96 -21.16 5.16
N ILE A 150 -5.60 -20.35 4.29
CA ILE A 150 -6.66 -19.45 4.73
C ILE A 150 -7.79 -20.20 5.46
N THR A 151 -8.11 -19.76 6.67
CA THR A 151 -9.12 -20.37 7.53
C THR A 151 -10.42 -19.57 7.55
N PHE A 152 -11.52 -20.21 7.97
CA PHE A 152 -12.78 -19.49 8.24
C PHE A 152 -12.62 -18.44 9.36
N ALA A 153 -11.74 -18.69 10.35
CA ALA A 153 -11.47 -17.73 11.42
C ALA A 153 -10.82 -16.43 10.90
N GLN A 154 -9.97 -16.53 9.88
CA GLN A 154 -9.45 -15.36 9.17
C GLN A 154 -10.53 -14.76 8.25
N ALA A 155 -11.24 -15.59 7.49
CA ALA A 155 -12.25 -15.13 6.53
C ALA A 155 -13.40 -14.34 7.18
N ARG A 156 -13.86 -14.74 8.37
CA ARG A 156 -14.91 -14.02 9.11
C ARG A 156 -14.54 -12.58 9.50
N ASN A 157 -13.25 -12.26 9.51
CA ASN A 157 -12.77 -10.90 9.77
C ASN A 157 -12.88 -10.00 8.53
N ALA A 158 -13.01 -10.56 7.32
CA ALA A 158 -13.25 -9.81 6.09
C ALA A 158 -14.73 -9.40 5.99
N THR A 159 -15.21 -8.65 6.98
CA THR A 159 -16.60 -8.15 7.01
C THR A 159 -16.83 -7.12 5.90
N PRO A 160 -18.08 -6.92 5.45
CA PRO A 160 -18.42 -5.88 4.48
C PRO A 160 -17.80 -4.51 4.77
N LYS A 161 -17.87 -4.07 6.03
CA LYS A 161 -17.29 -2.80 6.48
C LYS A 161 -15.77 -2.75 6.28
N LYS A 162 -15.06 -3.84 6.61
CA LYS A 162 -13.60 -3.93 6.47
C LYS A 162 -13.16 -4.01 5.00
N ILE A 163 -13.89 -4.76 4.17
CA ILE A 163 -13.64 -4.82 2.72
C ILE A 163 -13.81 -3.43 2.08
N ILE A 164 -14.90 -2.72 2.39
CA ILE A 164 -15.12 -1.34 1.90
C ILE A 164 -13.98 -0.43 2.34
N LEU A 165 -13.59 -0.52 3.61
CA LEU A 165 -12.51 0.29 4.18
C LEU A 165 -11.17 0.02 3.47
N LEU A 166 -10.80 -1.25 3.26
CA LEU A 166 -9.59 -1.64 2.53
C LEU A 166 -9.59 -1.09 1.09
N ILE A 167 -10.67 -1.30 0.35
CA ILE A 167 -10.77 -0.84 -1.03
C ILE A 167 -10.64 0.68 -1.08
N ASP A 168 -11.37 1.40 -0.23
CA ASP A 168 -11.34 2.86 -0.22
C ASP A 168 -9.94 3.39 0.14
N MET A 169 -9.33 2.90 1.21
CA MET A 169 -7.99 3.32 1.65
C MET A 169 -6.93 3.09 0.57
N PHE A 170 -6.87 1.88 0.00
CA PHE A 170 -5.74 1.47 -0.82
C PHE A 170 -5.92 1.67 -2.34
N THR A 171 -7.09 2.13 -2.80
CA THR A 171 -7.31 2.41 -4.24
C THR A 171 -7.63 3.86 -4.56
N LYS A 172 -8.38 4.57 -3.70
CA LYS A 172 -8.88 5.93 -4.00
C LYS A 172 -8.10 7.04 -3.31
N ASN A 173 -7.54 6.73 -2.14
CA ASN A 173 -7.01 7.75 -1.23
C ASN A 173 -5.48 7.79 -1.15
N ILE A 174 -4.77 7.01 -1.96
CA ILE A 174 -3.29 6.97 -1.97
C ILE A 174 -2.74 7.14 -3.39
N PRO A 175 -1.49 7.61 -3.56
CA PRO A 175 -0.92 7.93 -4.86
C PRO A 175 -0.35 6.71 -5.62
N THR A 176 -0.89 5.51 -5.41
CA THR A 176 -0.44 4.28 -6.07
C THR A 176 -1.12 4.05 -7.42
N LYS A 177 -0.47 3.27 -8.28
CA LYS A 177 -1.02 2.76 -9.54
C LYS A 177 -0.96 1.23 -9.55
N PRO A 178 -1.95 0.53 -8.98
CA PRO A 178 -2.00 -0.93 -9.02
C PRO A 178 -2.06 -1.43 -10.46
N LYS A 179 -1.11 -2.28 -10.85
CA LYS A 179 -0.98 -2.89 -12.19
C LYS A 179 -1.27 -4.38 -12.22
N GLY A 180 -1.39 -5.02 -11.07
CA GLY A 180 -1.79 -6.42 -10.94
C GLY A 180 -2.14 -6.75 -9.50
N VAL A 181 -3.15 -7.60 -9.32
CA VAL A 181 -3.53 -8.20 -8.05
C VAL A 181 -3.62 -9.70 -8.27
N HIS A 182 -2.69 -10.45 -7.70
CA HIS A 182 -2.47 -11.86 -7.98
C HIS A 182 -2.85 -12.67 -6.74
N PHE A 183 -3.78 -13.61 -6.87
CA PHE A 183 -4.11 -14.58 -5.84
C PHE A 183 -3.49 -15.93 -6.23
N ILE A 184 -2.73 -16.54 -5.31
CA ILE A 184 -2.14 -17.88 -5.46
C ILE A 184 -2.52 -18.70 -4.22
N ASN A 185 -2.49 -20.03 -4.34
CA ASN A 185 -2.89 -20.94 -3.26
C ASN A 185 -4.30 -20.62 -2.72
N HIS A 186 -5.19 -20.20 -3.61
CA HIS A 186 -6.53 -19.74 -3.25
C HIS A 186 -7.53 -20.90 -3.27
N GLY A 187 -8.56 -20.79 -2.42
CA GLY A 187 -9.68 -21.74 -2.38
C GLY A 187 -11.03 -21.05 -2.53
N PHE A 188 -12.12 -21.80 -2.34
CA PHE A 188 -13.48 -21.28 -2.48
C PHE A 188 -13.75 -20.07 -1.57
N ILE A 189 -13.14 -20.02 -0.37
CA ILE A 189 -13.23 -18.90 0.58
C ILE A 189 -12.82 -17.59 -0.10
N VAL A 190 -11.67 -17.58 -0.79
CA VAL A 190 -11.12 -16.39 -1.44
C VAL A 190 -12.04 -15.95 -2.59
N HIS A 191 -12.55 -16.89 -3.39
CA HIS A 191 -13.51 -16.56 -4.45
C HIS A 191 -14.80 -15.94 -3.92
N HIS A 192 -15.31 -16.41 -2.78
CA HIS A 192 -16.50 -15.84 -2.14
C HIS A 192 -16.25 -14.40 -1.66
N LEU A 193 -15.12 -14.16 -1.00
CA LEU A 193 -14.71 -12.82 -0.58
C LEU A 193 -14.53 -11.89 -1.78
N TYR A 194 -13.89 -12.36 -2.84
CA TYR A 194 -13.71 -11.57 -4.06
C TYR A 194 -15.05 -11.24 -4.73
N ARG A 195 -15.99 -12.19 -4.81
CA ARG A 195 -17.32 -11.92 -5.37
C ARG A 195 -18.07 -10.82 -4.61
N PHE A 196 -17.87 -10.74 -3.30
CA PHE A 196 -18.40 -9.64 -2.48
C PHE A 196 -17.65 -8.31 -2.72
N ALA A 197 -16.32 -8.36 -2.84
CA ALA A 197 -15.47 -7.17 -3.00
C ALA A 197 -15.52 -6.56 -4.41
N SER A 198 -15.63 -7.40 -5.44
CA SER A 198 -15.48 -7.02 -6.86
C SER A 198 -16.42 -5.88 -7.29
N PRO A 199 -17.71 -5.84 -6.91
CA PRO A 199 -18.60 -4.72 -7.26
C PRO A 199 -18.13 -3.34 -6.76
N MET A 200 -17.31 -3.29 -5.71
CA MET A 200 -16.77 -2.04 -5.14
C MET A 200 -15.47 -1.59 -5.83
N LEU A 201 -14.86 -2.47 -6.64
CA LEU A 201 -13.64 -2.20 -7.38
C LEU A 201 -13.96 -1.50 -8.71
N GLU A 202 -13.17 -0.47 -9.04
CA GLU A 202 -13.21 0.14 -10.36
C GLU A 202 -12.93 -0.89 -11.45
N LYS A 203 -13.55 -0.73 -12.63
CA LYS A 203 -13.41 -1.65 -13.77
C LYS A 203 -11.93 -1.97 -14.07
N LYS A 204 -11.09 -0.94 -14.08
CA LYS A 204 -9.64 -1.04 -14.31
C LYS A 204 -8.91 -1.93 -13.29
N ILE A 205 -9.36 -1.97 -12.04
CA ILE A 205 -8.76 -2.83 -11.01
C ILE A 205 -9.27 -4.26 -11.17
N ARG A 206 -10.58 -4.45 -11.42
CA ARG A 206 -11.16 -5.77 -11.66
C ARG A 206 -10.49 -6.51 -12.82
N GLU A 207 -10.19 -5.80 -13.90
CA GLU A 207 -9.49 -6.34 -15.08
C GLU A 207 -8.04 -6.74 -14.81
N ARG A 208 -7.48 -6.35 -13.65
CA ARG A 208 -6.10 -6.63 -13.23
C ARG A 208 -6.05 -7.64 -12.08
N VAL A 209 -7.18 -8.25 -11.75
CA VAL A 209 -7.24 -9.34 -10.75
C VAL A 209 -7.01 -10.66 -11.47
N HIS A 210 -6.03 -11.41 -10.99
CA HIS A 210 -5.62 -12.69 -11.54
C HIS A 210 -5.66 -13.76 -10.45
N PHE A 211 -6.27 -14.90 -10.75
CA PHE A 211 -6.30 -16.09 -9.90
C PHE A 211 -5.42 -17.15 -10.56
N HIS A 212 -4.38 -17.57 -9.87
CA HIS A 212 -3.38 -18.52 -10.36
C HIS A 212 -3.60 -19.87 -9.72
N SER A 213 -3.77 -20.91 -10.56
CA SER A 213 -3.96 -22.29 -10.08
C SER A 213 -2.67 -22.92 -9.57
N ASN A 214 -1.51 -22.43 -10.02
CA ASN A 214 -0.18 -22.89 -9.61
C ASN A 214 0.86 -21.77 -9.76
N THR A 215 2.04 -21.99 -9.20
CA THR A 215 3.16 -21.04 -9.21
C THR A 215 3.69 -20.79 -10.62
N SER A 216 3.65 -21.76 -11.53
CA SER A 216 4.04 -21.55 -12.94
C SER A 216 3.20 -20.48 -13.64
N GLN A 217 1.89 -20.42 -13.40
CA GLN A 217 1.04 -19.33 -13.90
C GLN A 217 1.44 -17.98 -13.30
N LEU A 218 1.70 -17.94 -11.98
CA LEU A 218 2.19 -16.72 -11.32
C LEU A 218 3.52 -16.26 -11.93
N HIS A 219 4.44 -17.19 -12.20
CA HIS A 219 5.75 -16.91 -12.78
C HIS A 219 5.68 -16.31 -14.19
N GLY A 220 4.62 -16.61 -14.93
CA GLY A 220 4.32 -15.95 -16.22
C GLY A 220 4.03 -14.45 -16.09
N HIS A 221 3.66 -13.98 -14.89
CA HIS A 221 3.44 -12.56 -14.61
C HIS A 221 4.57 -11.92 -13.80
N ILE A 222 5.16 -12.66 -12.86
CA ILE A 222 6.16 -12.18 -11.90
C ILE A 222 7.26 -13.23 -11.81
N PRO A 223 8.49 -12.95 -12.27
CA PRO A 223 9.49 -13.99 -12.49
C PRO A 223 9.98 -14.63 -11.19
N ALA A 224 10.26 -15.94 -11.22
CA ALA A 224 10.77 -16.71 -10.08
C ALA A 224 12.03 -16.10 -9.44
N LYS A 225 12.93 -15.52 -10.26
CA LYS A 225 14.17 -14.85 -9.85
C LYS A 225 14.04 -13.74 -8.78
N ILE A 226 12.85 -13.17 -8.59
CA ILE A 226 12.61 -12.13 -7.58
C ILE A 226 11.72 -12.62 -6.43
N LEU A 227 11.20 -13.84 -6.52
CA LEU A 227 10.25 -14.38 -5.57
C LEU A 227 10.97 -15.25 -4.53
N PRO A 228 10.41 -15.35 -3.32
CA PRO A 228 10.92 -16.27 -2.31
C PRO A 228 10.70 -17.73 -2.71
N THR A 229 11.53 -18.64 -2.21
CA THR A 229 11.39 -20.10 -2.36
C THR A 229 10.01 -20.62 -1.93
N SER A 230 9.33 -19.94 -1.00
CA SER A 230 7.95 -20.28 -0.58
C SER A 230 6.90 -20.16 -1.70
N LEU A 231 7.23 -19.51 -2.82
CA LEU A 231 6.40 -19.41 -4.03
C LEU A 231 7.10 -20.02 -5.24
N ASP A 232 7.92 -21.05 -5.00
CA ASP A 232 8.79 -21.71 -5.99
C ASP A 232 9.72 -20.71 -6.70
N GLY A 233 10.11 -19.65 -5.99
CA GLY A 233 11.08 -18.65 -6.46
C GLY A 233 12.53 -19.07 -6.19
N GLU A 234 13.46 -18.21 -6.60
CA GLU A 234 14.91 -18.49 -6.53
C GLU A 234 15.61 -17.82 -5.33
N LEU A 235 14.90 -16.97 -4.58
CA LEU A 235 15.49 -16.21 -3.48
C LEU A 235 15.11 -16.81 -2.13
N GLU A 236 16.07 -16.87 -1.21
CA GLU A 236 15.76 -17.10 0.20
C GLU A 236 15.00 -15.90 0.79
N THR A 237 14.31 -16.12 1.91
CA THR A 237 13.44 -15.11 2.53
C THR A 237 14.15 -13.77 2.79
N GLU A 238 15.39 -13.83 3.28
CA GLU A 238 16.22 -12.65 3.62
C GLU A 238 16.67 -11.85 2.37
N ASP A 239 16.81 -12.54 1.25
CA ASP A 239 17.18 -11.94 -0.02
C ASP A 239 15.95 -11.43 -0.79
N ALA A 240 14.81 -12.12 -0.65
CA ALA A 240 13.57 -11.77 -1.30
C ALA A 240 12.95 -10.48 -0.76
N PHE A 241 13.02 -10.23 0.55
CA PHE A 241 12.28 -9.16 1.20
C PHE A 241 13.12 -7.94 1.54
N ASP A 242 12.50 -6.76 1.41
CA ASP A 242 13.05 -5.48 1.86
C ASP A 242 12.46 -5.11 3.22
N THR A 243 13.26 -5.27 4.27
CA THR A 243 12.92 -4.93 5.67
C THR A 243 13.42 -3.55 6.07
N SER A 244 14.05 -2.78 5.15
CA SER A 244 14.66 -1.48 5.47
C SER A 244 13.67 -0.45 6.01
N GLN A 245 12.39 -0.61 5.69
CA GLN A 245 11.33 0.29 6.15
C GLN A 245 10.77 -0.07 7.52
N ASP A 246 10.99 -1.27 8.05
CA ASP A 246 10.29 -1.70 9.26
C ASP A 246 10.67 -0.82 10.47
N ALA A 247 11.97 -0.53 10.61
CA ALA A 247 12.47 0.37 11.64
C ALA A 247 11.98 1.82 11.45
N VAL A 248 11.87 2.28 10.20
CA VAL A 248 11.38 3.62 9.88
C VAL A 248 9.90 3.73 10.22
N VAL A 249 9.10 2.74 9.82
CA VAL A 249 7.68 2.63 10.16
C VAL A 249 7.52 2.67 11.67
N ARG A 250 8.25 1.82 12.42
CA ARG A 250 8.24 1.75 13.89
C ARG A 250 8.52 3.09 14.56
N GLY A 251 9.46 3.87 14.03
CA GLY A 251 9.89 5.13 14.61
C GLY A 251 8.99 6.34 14.32
N ASN A 252 7.93 6.18 13.52
CA ASN A 252 7.19 7.32 12.95
C ASN A 252 5.86 7.63 13.64
N ASP A 253 5.72 7.36 14.94
CA ASP A 253 4.47 7.61 15.68
C ASP A 253 3.97 9.06 15.57
N TYR A 254 4.90 10.03 15.56
CA TYR A 254 4.60 11.46 15.46
C TYR A 254 3.68 11.79 14.26
N PHE A 255 3.93 11.18 13.10
CA PHE A 255 3.09 11.37 11.91
C PHE A 255 1.62 11.01 12.17
N TYR A 256 1.39 9.89 12.85
CA TYR A 256 0.05 9.37 13.13
C TYR A 256 -0.64 10.12 14.26
N GLU A 257 0.12 10.58 15.26
CA GLU A 257 -0.39 11.44 16.32
C GLU A 257 -0.86 12.79 15.77
N ARG A 258 -0.09 13.38 14.86
CA ARG A 258 -0.47 14.65 14.20
C ARG A 258 -1.73 14.49 13.35
N LEU A 259 -1.90 13.38 12.63
CA LEU A 259 -3.13 13.08 11.88
C LEU A 259 -4.34 12.75 12.77
N ALA A 260 -4.12 12.33 14.02
CA ALA A 260 -5.18 11.93 14.93
C ALA A 260 -5.81 13.10 15.72
N ARG A 261 -5.15 14.27 15.75
CA ARG A 261 -5.67 15.51 16.33
C ARG A 261 -6.93 15.95 15.57
#